data_AF-A0A523LLX4-F1
#
_entry.id   AF-A0A523LLX4-F1
#
_cell.length_a   1.000
_cell.length_b   1.000
_cell.length_c   1.000
_cell.angle_alpha   90.00
_cell.angle_beta   90.00
_cell.angle_gamma   90.00
#
_symmetry.space_group_name_H-M   'P 1'
#
loop_
_entity.id
_entity.type
_entity.pdbx_description
1 polymer ?
#
loop_
_entity_poly.entity_id
_entity_poly.type
_entity_poly.pdbx_seq_one_letter_code
_entity_poly.pdbx_strand_id
1 'polypeptide(L)'
;MRRIRIVAMIVFMLALSPVLGGPLLGEIQGAGFEVVPGSFLGWSSSLEGDRLVLGAPAFQGGEGNGAVWILEFDGLGWDVVAELTGSASLAGAEFGDSVALSGDYLLVGAP
;
A
#
# COMPACT_ATOMS: atom_id res chain seq x y z
N MET A 1 5.94 28.07 -11.97
CA MET A 1 6.62 26.80 -12.31
C MET A 1 6.10 25.72 -11.37
N ARG A 2 5.28 24.78 -11.84
CA ARG A 2 4.82 23.65 -11.02
C ARG A 2 6.00 22.69 -10.86
N ARG A 3 6.53 22.56 -9.65
CA ARG A 3 7.58 21.57 -9.35
C ARG A 3 6.92 20.20 -9.44
N ILE A 4 7.39 19.36 -10.37
CA ILE A 4 7.03 17.95 -10.39
C ILE A 4 7.66 17.33 -9.15
N ARG A 5 6.85 16.95 -8.16
CA ARG A 5 7.27 16.12 -7.04
C ARG A 5 7.25 14.68 -7.54
N ILE A 6 8.41 14.15 -7.89
CA ILE A 6 8.54 12.72 -8.21
C ILE A 6 8.38 11.97 -6.89
N VAL A 7 7.20 11.39 -6.65
CA VAL A 7 6.99 10.40 -5.59
C VAL A 7 7.49 9.07 -6.14
N ALA A 8 8.80 8.87 -6.14
CA ALA A 8 9.41 7.57 -6.44
C ALA A 8 9.24 6.69 -5.20
N MET A 9 8.06 6.10 -5.03
CA MET A 9 7.88 5.08 -4.02
C MET A 9 8.46 3.78 -4.58
N ILE A 10 9.72 3.51 -4.24
CA ILE A 10 10.36 2.22 -4.49
C ILE A 10 9.68 1.21 -3.55
N VAL A 11 8.51 0.69 -3.96
CA VAL A 11 7.91 -0.50 -3.31
C VAL A 11 8.68 -1.77 -3.70
N PHE A 12 9.66 -1.66 -4.61
CA PHE A 12 10.39 -2.78 -5.19
C PHE A 12 11.71 -3.17 -4.48
N MET A 13 11.95 -2.77 -3.23
CA MET A 13 13.24 -3.10 -2.58
C MET A 13 13.15 -3.43 -1.08
N LEU A 14 12.13 -4.17 -0.65
CA LEU A 14 12.09 -4.73 0.72
C LEU A 14 11.86 -6.25 0.81
N ALA A 15 11.86 -6.98 -0.31
CA ALA A 15 11.68 -8.44 -0.29
C ALA A 15 12.97 -9.26 -0.46
N LEU A 16 14.17 -8.69 -0.26
CA LEU A 16 15.40 -9.48 -0.35
C LEU A 16 16.53 -9.02 0.59
N SER A 17 16.32 -9.19 1.89
CA SER A 17 17.43 -9.17 2.86
C SER A 17 17.19 -10.11 4.05
N PRO A 18 17.47 -11.42 3.98
CA PRO A 18 18.21 -12.04 5.08
C PRO A 18 19.70 -11.76 4.84
N VAL A 19 20.49 -11.56 5.91
CA VAL A 19 21.97 -11.42 5.89
C VAL A 19 22.46 -9.96 5.84
N LEU A 20 22.45 -9.29 7.00
CA LEU A 20 23.66 -8.90 7.75
C LEU A 20 23.27 -7.97 8.91
N GLY A 21 23.54 -8.42 10.14
CA GLY A 21 23.30 -7.65 11.35
C GLY A 21 24.06 -6.33 11.35
N GLY A 22 23.31 -5.24 11.44
CA GLY A 22 23.78 -3.88 11.66
C GLY A 22 22.62 -2.91 11.45
N PRO A 23 22.49 -1.83 12.24
CA PRO A 23 21.37 -0.90 12.10
C PRO A 23 21.58 -0.12 10.80
N LEU A 24 20.82 -0.46 9.77
CA LEU A 24 20.81 0.27 8.52
C LEU A 24 19.98 1.54 8.75
N LEU A 25 20.70 2.67 8.72
CA LEU A 25 20.23 4.05 8.55
C LEU A 25 18.71 4.20 8.43
N GLY A 26 18.07 4.65 9.51
CA GLY A 26 16.73 5.21 9.49
C GLY A 26 15.74 4.38 8.68
N GLU A 27 15.51 3.13 9.13
CA GLU A 27 14.33 2.36 8.71
C GLU A 27 13.13 3.31 8.70
N ILE A 28 12.36 3.31 7.61
CA ILE A 28 11.02 3.91 7.56
C ILE A 28 10.14 3.08 8.50
N GLN A 29 10.38 3.26 9.79
CA GLN A 29 9.68 2.67 10.90
C GLN A 29 8.58 3.67 11.24
N GLY A 30 7.49 3.61 10.48
CA GLY A 30 6.37 4.55 10.65
C GLY A 30 5.12 4.09 9.94
N ALA A 31 5.24 3.50 8.76
CA ALA A 31 4.09 2.96 8.07
C ALA A 31 3.79 1.56 8.61
N GLY A 32 2.92 1.47 9.61
CA GLY A 32 2.49 0.22 10.26
C GLY A 32 1.71 -0.74 9.36
N PHE A 33 2.18 -1.01 8.15
CA PHE A 33 1.67 -2.09 7.29
C PHE A 33 2.66 -3.25 7.26
N GLU A 34 2.16 -4.47 7.40
CA GLU A 34 2.95 -5.69 7.25
C GLU A 34 3.20 -5.93 5.76
N VAL A 35 4.46 -5.82 5.31
CA VAL A 35 4.85 -6.27 3.97
C VAL A 35 4.89 -7.79 3.98
N VAL A 36 3.75 -8.41 3.70
CA VAL A 36 3.67 -9.87 3.55
C VAL A 36 4.27 -10.24 2.18
N PRO A 37 5.36 -11.04 2.13
CA PRO A 37 5.93 -11.49 0.88
C PRO A 37 4.87 -12.21 0.02
N GLY A 38 4.76 -11.83 -1.25
CA GLY A 38 3.75 -12.40 -2.17
C GLY A 38 2.39 -11.70 -2.17
N SER A 39 2.17 -10.69 -1.30
CA SER A 39 0.92 -9.89 -1.31
C SER A 39 0.77 -8.98 -2.54
N PHE A 40 1.87 -8.70 -3.24
CA PHE A 40 1.94 -7.72 -4.33
C PHE A 40 1.49 -6.31 -3.92
N LEU A 41 1.88 -5.87 -2.73
CA LEU A 41 1.64 -4.49 -2.31
C LEU A 41 2.15 -3.48 -3.35
N GLY A 42 1.30 -2.50 -3.66
CA GLY A 42 1.58 -1.48 -4.67
C GLY A 42 1.33 -1.97 -6.10
N TRP A 43 0.71 -3.13 -6.29
CA TRP A 43 0.24 -3.62 -7.59
C TRP A 43 -0.61 -2.56 -8.30
N SER A 44 -1.51 -1.93 -7.55
CA SER A 44 -2.24 -0.75 -7.97
C SER A 44 -1.96 0.41 -6.99
N SER A 45 -1.96 1.64 -7.50
CA SER A 45 -1.77 2.82 -6.66
C SER A 45 -2.54 4.03 -7.19
N SER A 46 -2.98 4.89 -6.27
CA SER A 46 -3.61 6.18 -6.58
C SER A 46 -3.18 7.23 -5.56
N LEU A 47 -2.88 8.44 -6.02
CA LEU A 47 -2.39 9.54 -5.18
C LEU A 47 -3.20 10.81 -5.48
N GLU A 48 -3.79 11.41 -4.45
CA GLU A 48 -4.41 12.72 -4.54
C GLU A 48 -4.02 13.58 -3.33
N GLY A 49 -3.36 14.70 -3.60
CA GLY A 49 -2.83 15.57 -2.55
C GLY A 49 -1.84 14.82 -1.66
N ASP A 50 -2.17 14.75 -0.38
CA ASP A 50 -1.39 14.06 0.66
C ASP A 50 -1.98 12.69 1.02
N ARG A 51 -2.89 12.13 0.21
CA ARG A 51 -3.46 10.78 0.38
C ARG A 51 -2.96 9.83 -0.70
N LEU A 52 -2.34 8.73 -0.30
CA LEU A 52 -1.87 7.65 -1.15
C LEU A 52 -2.65 6.38 -0.84
N VAL A 53 -3.04 5.65 -1.88
CA VAL A 53 -3.73 4.37 -1.76
C VAL A 53 -2.93 3.32 -2.50
N LEU A 54 -2.75 2.16 -1.88
CA LEU A 54 -2.01 1.02 -2.41
C LEU A 54 -2.86 -0.24 -2.35
N GLY A 55 -3.03 -0.92 -3.48
CA GLY A 55 -3.64 -2.23 -3.54
C GLY A 55 -2.61 -3.36 -3.45
N ALA A 56 -3.01 -4.48 -2.83
CA ALA A 56 -2.28 -5.73 -2.77
C ALA A 56 -3.25 -6.91 -2.99
N PRO A 57 -3.60 -7.23 -4.24
CA PRO A 57 -4.65 -8.21 -4.55
C PRO A 57 -4.36 -9.63 -4.04
N ALA A 58 -3.09 -9.97 -3.82
CA ALA A 58 -2.67 -11.29 -3.35
C ALA A 58 -2.46 -11.35 -1.83
N PHE A 59 -2.81 -10.31 -1.07
CA PHE A 59 -2.70 -10.31 0.38
C PHE A 59 -3.62 -11.36 1.03
N GLN A 60 -3.08 -12.16 1.96
CA GLN A 60 -3.79 -13.28 2.59
C GLN A 60 -4.09 -13.06 4.09
N GLY A 61 -4.28 -11.81 4.51
CA GLY A 61 -4.56 -11.46 5.92
C GLY A 61 -6.04 -11.31 6.29
N GLY A 62 -6.98 -11.49 5.34
CA GLY A 62 -8.43 -11.32 5.54
C GLY A 62 -9.26 -12.53 5.14
N GLU A 63 -10.59 -12.44 5.33
CA GLU A 63 -11.54 -13.48 4.90
C GLU A 63 -11.68 -13.54 3.37
N GLY A 64 -11.51 -12.41 2.69
CA GLY A 64 -11.28 -12.31 1.26
C GLY A 64 -9.79 -12.08 0.98
N ASN A 65 -9.29 -12.69 -0.10
CA ASN A 65 -7.95 -12.36 -0.60
C ASN A 65 -7.94 -10.90 -1.06
N GLY A 66 -6.83 -10.23 -0.78
CA GLY A 66 -6.58 -8.87 -1.21
C GLY A 66 -6.79 -7.83 -0.11
N ALA A 67 -6.05 -6.73 -0.21
CA ALA A 67 -6.15 -5.61 0.70
C ALA A 67 -5.79 -4.28 0.01
N VAL A 68 -6.21 -3.20 0.65
CA VAL A 68 -5.88 -1.83 0.28
C VAL A 68 -5.43 -1.06 1.53
N TRP A 69 -4.29 -0.39 1.44
CA TRP A 69 -3.81 0.52 2.48
C TRP A 69 -4.00 1.96 2.03
N ILE A 70 -4.46 2.80 2.96
CA ILE A 70 -4.59 4.24 2.79
C ILE A 70 -3.54 4.90 3.68
N LEU A 71 -2.72 5.73 3.06
CA LEU A 71 -1.66 6.47 3.72
C LEU A 71 -1.92 7.97 3.60
N GLU A 72 -1.64 8.71 4.66
CA GLU A 72 -1.64 10.17 4.67
C GLU A 72 -0.23 10.71 4.92
N PHE A 73 0.13 11.76 4.19
CA PHE A 73 1.41 12.45 4.33
C PHE A 73 1.27 13.60 5.33
N ASP A 74 2.02 13.52 6.43
CA ASP A 74 1.97 14.53 7.51
C ASP A 74 2.90 15.73 7.29
N GLY A 75 3.66 15.73 6.18
CA GLY A 75 4.72 16.70 5.89
C GLY A 75 6.14 16.18 6.09
N LEU A 76 6.30 15.07 6.81
CA LEU A 76 7.57 14.44 7.16
C LEU A 76 7.64 12.98 6.66
N GLY A 77 6.52 12.27 6.68
CA GLY A 77 6.42 10.86 6.31
C GLY A 77 5.01 10.45 5.90
N TRP A 78 4.87 9.19 5.51
CA TRP A 78 3.59 8.57 5.17
C TRP A 78 3.15 7.66 6.30
N ASP A 79 1.98 7.96 6.86
CA ASP A 79 1.36 7.16 7.92
C ASP A 79 0.20 6.35 7.37
N VAL A 80 0.11 5.08 7.74
CA VAL A 80 -1.06 4.26 7.42
C VAL A 80 -2.22 4.71 8.30
N VAL A 81 -3.26 5.26 7.68
CA VAL A 81 -4.46 5.70 8.37
C VAL A 81 -5.60 4.69 8.29
N ALA A 82 -5.55 3.77 7.31
CA ALA A 82 -6.49 2.66 7.21
C ALA A 82 -5.93 1.47 6.44
N GLU A 83 -6.43 0.29 6.80
CA GLU A 83 -6.31 -0.95 6.04
C GLU A 83 -7.71 -1.48 5.77
N LEU A 84 -7.99 -1.81 4.51
CA LEU A 84 -9.24 -2.39 4.05
C LEU A 84 -8.96 -3.77 3.47
N THR A 85 -9.60 -4.80 4.01
CA THR A 85 -9.47 -6.18 3.52
C THR A 85 -10.73 -6.61 2.78
N GLY A 86 -10.57 -7.52 1.81
CA GLY A 86 -11.70 -8.15 1.15
C GLY A 86 -12.57 -8.93 2.15
N SER A 87 -13.89 -8.90 1.97
CA SER A 87 -14.82 -9.71 2.75
C SER A 87 -14.85 -11.18 2.28
N ALA A 88 -15.37 -12.09 3.11
CA ALA A 88 -15.54 -13.51 2.73
C ALA A 88 -16.28 -13.72 1.39
N SER A 89 -17.24 -12.85 1.07
CA SER A 89 -17.99 -12.88 -0.20
C SER A 89 -17.16 -12.56 -1.44
N LEU A 90 -15.96 -12.03 -1.27
CA LEU A 90 -14.98 -11.69 -2.31
C LEU A 90 -13.76 -12.63 -2.27
N ALA A 91 -13.88 -13.80 -1.64
CA ALA A 91 -12.80 -14.78 -1.62
C ALA A 91 -12.36 -15.14 -3.05
N GLY A 92 -11.09 -14.86 -3.37
CA GLY A 92 -10.51 -15.08 -4.69
C GLY A 92 -10.74 -13.97 -5.72
N ALA A 93 -11.52 -12.93 -5.39
CA ALA A 93 -11.80 -11.80 -6.29
C ALA A 93 -10.72 -10.71 -6.26
N GLU A 94 -9.52 -11.00 -5.73
CA GLU A 94 -8.34 -10.12 -5.83
C GLU A 94 -8.62 -8.65 -5.40
N PHE A 95 -9.23 -8.45 -4.22
CA PHE A 95 -9.59 -7.11 -3.75
C PHE A 95 -8.36 -6.19 -3.70
N GLY A 96 -8.43 -5.04 -4.37
CA GLY A 96 -7.27 -4.14 -4.52
C GLY A 96 -6.49 -4.34 -5.83
N ASP A 97 -6.97 -5.16 -6.77
CA ASP A 97 -6.38 -5.28 -8.11
C ASP A 97 -6.34 -3.92 -8.84
N SER A 98 -7.35 -3.07 -8.64
CA SER A 98 -7.34 -1.69 -9.10
C SER A 98 -7.85 -0.74 -8.02
N VAL A 99 -7.28 0.47 -7.96
CA VAL A 99 -7.71 1.53 -7.04
C VAL A 99 -7.81 2.87 -7.76
N ALA A 100 -8.80 3.67 -7.40
CA ALA A 100 -8.93 5.05 -7.86
C ALA A 100 -9.39 5.95 -6.71
N LEU A 101 -8.66 7.03 -6.48
CA LEU A 101 -8.99 8.07 -5.51
C LEU A 101 -9.50 9.31 -6.24
N SER A 102 -10.61 9.86 -5.77
CA SER A 102 -11.11 11.17 -6.22
C SER A 102 -11.83 11.90 -5.07
N GLY A 103 -11.23 12.98 -4.56
CA GLY A 103 -11.74 13.67 -3.39
C GLY A 103 -11.86 12.71 -2.20
N ASP A 104 -13.07 12.55 -1.68
CA ASP A 104 -13.35 11.66 -0.54
C ASP A 104 -13.81 10.26 -0.96
N TYR A 105 -13.82 9.97 -2.26
CA TYR A 105 -14.22 8.67 -2.78
C TYR A 105 -12.99 7.83 -3.13
N LEU A 106 -12.94 6.64 -2.55
CA LEU A 106 -12.05 5.56 -2.95
C LEU A 106 -12.88 4.46 -3.63
N LEU A 107 -12.50 4.12 -4.86
CA LEU A 107 -13.00 2.95 -5.57
C LEU A 107 -11.94 1.84 -5.52
N VAL A 108 -12.39 0.62 -5.21
CA VAL A 108 -11.54 -0.57 -5.18
C VAL A 108 -12.16 -1.64 -6.07
N GLY A 109 -11.36 -2.14 -7.02
CA GLY A 109 -11.73 -3.25 -7.88
C GLY A 109 -11.48 -4.60 -7.22
N ALA A 110 -12.36 -5.54 -7.53
CA ALA A 110 -12.26 -6.96 -7.18
C ALA A 110 -12.90 -7.77 -8.33
N PRO A 111 -12.11 -8.15 -9.35
CA PRO A 111 -12.61 -8.77 -10.58
C PRO A 111 -13.25 -10.15 -10.41
#